data_AF-A0A3N5TT60-F1
#
_entry.id   AF-A0A3N5TT60-F1
#
_cell.length_a   1.000
_cell.length_b   1.000
_cell.length_c   1.000
_cell.angle_alpha   90.00
_cell.angle_beta   90.00
_cell.angle_gamma   90.00
#
_symmetry.space_group_name_H-M   'P 1'
#
loop_
_entity.id
_entity.type
_entity.pdbx_description
1 polymer ?
#
loop_
_entity_poly.entity_id
_entity_poly.type
_entity_poly.pdbx_seq_one_letter_code
_entity_poly.pdbx_strand_id
1 'polypeptide(L)'
;MVEDAIKERLKHEVIGILLIAAGIFLFFSLISYHPIDPSFFSHTSSKIKEIHNWMGIVGSYLAGLLFQAFGFPVFLIPFVLGLFAFSFIFRWELKFLFIRLTGWSLILLATSSLLALWCKPIEFRNQELLTGGFVGEILARGLARYFNFPGATIVLLIVLILAFVLGTGISFIALLRLLGIGIGDLVEKLGTLKTMRKERSQRARKLQRQKQERGKGGEVALPTVIDTSSSSAPLKEIVEQKPLPFADSQKAFHLPPISLLEADVEKRQKIDRDSLIMNSRILEKKLLDYGVEGRVVEVRPGPVITVYEFEPAPGVKVSRIANLADDLALALSAISIRIVAPIPGKSVVGIEIPNAARETVFLKEIIDSDPFRNSRSRVSFGLGKDISGEPFVVDLARMPHLLVAGSTGSGKSVSINSMICSILFKATPNEVRFIMID
;
A
#
# COMPACT_ATOMS: atom_id res chain seq x y z
N MET A 1 8.27 -34.90 13.13
CA MET A 1 8.21 -33.42 13.03
C MET A 1 8.52 -32.90 11.63
N VAL A 2 9.75 -33.05 11.10
CA VAL A 2 10.09 -32.56 9.74
C VAL A 2 9.32 -33.33 8.65
N GLU A 3 9.20 -34.64 8.80
CA GLU A 3 8.49 -35.51 7.85
C GLU A 3 6.97 -35.26 7.85
N ASP A 4 6.39 -35.01 9.03
CA ASP A 4 4.97 -34.63 9.15
C ASP A 4 4.68 -33.28 8.49
N ALA A 5 5.59 -32.30 8.63
CA ALA A 5 5.46 -30.98 8.01
C ALA A 5 5.59 -31.05 6.48
N ILE A 6 6.43 -31.94 5.95
CA ILE A 6 6.57 -32.19 4.51
C ILE A 6 5.32 -32.90 3.97
N LYS A 7 4.79 -33.89 4.69
CA LYS A 7 3.57 -34.60 4.31
C LYS A 7 2.35 -33.68 4.28
N GLU A 8 2.20 -32.80 5.28
CA GLU A 8 1.16 -31.78 5.28
C GLU A 8 1.33 -30.77 4.14
N ARG A 9 2.58 -30.40 3.80
CA ARG A 9 2.86 -29.56 2.62
C ARG A 9 2.36 -30.17 1.33
N LEU A 10 2.75 -31.41 1.08
CA LEU A 10 2.40 -32.13 -0.14
C LEU A 10 0.89 -32.32 -0.25
N LYS A 11 0.18 -32.60 0.86
CA LYS A 11 -1.29 -32.68 0.84
C LYS A 11 -1.95 -31.39 0.38
N HIS A 12 -1.55 -30.24 0.92
CA HIS A 12 -2.15 -28.94 0.57
C HIS A 12 -1.84 -28.55 -0.89
N GLU A 13 -0.61 -28.80 -1.35
CA GLU A 13 -0.21 -28.56 -2.73
C GLU A 13 -0.99 -29.47 -3.71
N VAL A 14 -1.14 -30.76 -3.40
CA VAL A 14 -1.93 -31.70 -4.22
C VAL A 14 -3.39 -31.30 -4.27
N ILE A 15 -4.01 -30.94 -3.14
CA ILE A 15 -5.40 -30.47 -3.10
C ILE A 15 -5.56 -29.19 -3.93
N GLY A 16 -4.63 -28.25 -3.80
CA GLY A 16 -4.63 -27.01 -4.57
C GLY A 16 -4.55 -27.26 -6.08
N ILE A 17 -3.62 -28.10 -6.53
CA ILE A 17 -3.45 -28.46 -7.95
C ILE A 17 -4.72 -29.15 -8.49
N LEU A 18 -5.31 -30.08 -7.72
CA LEU A 18 -6.56 -30.74 -8.10
C LEU A 18 -7.72 -29.75 -8.25
N LEU A 19 -7.82 -28.75 -7.35
CA LEU A 19 -8.84 -27.71 -7.43
C LEU A 19 -8.63 -26.80 -8.65
N ILE A 20 -7.39 -26.45 -9.02
CA ILE A 20 -7.09 -25.72 -10.26
C ILE A 20 -7.54 -26.54 -11.47
N ALA A 21 -7.15 -27.81 -11.53
CA ALA A 21 -7.52 -28.69 -12.64
C ALA A 21 -9.05 -28.81 -12.78
N ALA A 22 -9.75 -29.00 -11.66
CA ALA A 22 -11.21 -29.03 -11.64
C ALA A 22 -11.84 -27.70 -12.07
N GLY A 23 -11.30 -26.57 -11.62
CA GLY A 23 -11.76 -25.23 -11.98
C GLY A 23 -11.58 -24.93 -13.48
N ILE A 24 -10.43 -25.30 -14.04
CA ILE A 24 -10.15 -25.15 -15.48
C ILE A 24 -11.08 -26.04 -16.31
N PHE A 25 -11.23 -27.31 -15.92
CA PHE A 25 -12.15 -28.25 -16.58
C PHE A 25 -13.59 -27.72 -16.57
N LEU A 26 -14.07 -27.24 -15.42
CA LEU A 26 -15.40 -26.64 -15.28
C LEU A 26 -15.55 -25.37 -16.13
N PHE A 27 -14.55 -24.48 -16.11
CA PHE A 27 -14.60 -23.23 -16.88
C PHE A 27 -14.71 -23.48 -18.38
N PHE A 28 -13.90 -24.39 -18.93
CA PHE A 28 -13.98 -24.74 -20.34
C PHE A 28 -15.25 -25.52 -20.66
N SER A 29 -15.74 -26.38 -19.75
CA SER A 29 -17.05 -27.04 -19.91
C SER A 29 -18.18 -26.01 -20.03
N LEU A 30 -18.17 -24.95 -19.21
CA LEU A 30 -19.20 -23.92 -19.20
C LEU A 30 -19.10 -22.97 -20.41
N ILE A 31 -17.90 -22.53 -20.78
CA ILE A 31 -17.71 -21.66 -21.96
C ILE A 31 -18.09 -22.38 -23.26
N SER A 32 -17.74 -23.65 -23.38
CA SER A 32 -18.03 -24.44 -24.57
C SER A 32 -19.42 -25.08 -24.55
N TYR A 33 -20.29 -24.70 -23.60
CA TYR A 33 -21.65 -25.22 -23.50
C TYR A 33 -22.44 -24.99 -24.80
N HIS A 34 -23.01 -26.07 -25.33
CA HIS A 34 -23.86 -26.04 -26.51
C HIS A 34 -25.21 -26.71 -26.19
N PRO A 35 -26.36 -26.07 -26.42
CA PRO A 35 -27.65 -26.65 -26.03
C PRO A 35 -28.06 -27.92 -26.79
N ILE A 36 -27.42 -28.17 -27.94
CA ILE A 36 -27.63 -29.39 -28.76
C ILE A 36 -26.89 -30.60 -28.16
N ASP A 37 -25.83 -30.38 -27.39
CA ASP A 37 -25.04 -31.46 -26.79
C ASP A 37 -25.89 -32.27 -25.78
N PRO A 38 -25.54 -33.55 -25.53
CA PRO A 38 -26.25 -34.37 -24.57
C PRO A 38 -26.14 -33.77 -23.16
N SER A 39 -27.28 -33.58 -22.51
CA SER A 39 -27.39 -33.16 -21.12
C SER A 39 -28.44 -33.98 -20.38
N PHE A 40 -28.52 -33.85 -19.06
CA PHE A 40 -29.51 -34.57 -18.25
C PHE A 40 -30.96 -34.23 -18.60
N PHE A 41 -31.18 -33.07 -19.22
CA PHE A 41 -32.51 -32.52 -19.45
C PHE A 41 -32.82 -32.30 -20.95
N SER A 42 -31.82 -32.43 -21.83
CA SER A 42 -32.00 -32.47 -23.28
C SER A 42 -31.93 -33.91 -23.79
N HIS A 43 -33.08 -34.48 -24.12
CA HIS A 43 -33.17 -35.76 -24.81
C HIS A 43 -32.91 -35.58 -26.32
N THR A 44 -31.68 -35.25 -26.71
CA THR A 44 -31.34 -35.26 -28.15
C THR A 44 -31.16 -36.71 -28.61
N SER A 45 -31.92 -37.12 -29.62
CA SER A 45 -31.86 -38.47 -30.21
C SER A 45 -30.43 -38.88 -30.57
N SER A 46 -30.17 -40.18 -30.44
CA SER A 46 -28.94 -40.97 -30.58
C SER A 46 -28.13 -40.84 -31.90
N LYS A 47 -28.18 -39.70 -32.61
CA LYS A 47 -27.49 -39.43 -33.87
C LYS A 47 -26.70 -38.11 -33.88
N ILE A 48 -26.16 -37.67 -32.75
CA ILE A 48 -25.15 -36.60 -32.76
C ILE A 48 -23.78 -37.24 -32.98
N LYS A 49 -23.12 -36.92 -34.10
CA LYS A 49 -21.82 -37.46 -34.48
C LYS A 49 -20.64 -36.79 -33.76
N GLU A 50 -20.81 -35.55 -33.27
CA GLU A 50 -19.75 -34.75 -32.66
C GLU A 50 -20.28 -33.95 -31.45
N ILE A 51 -19.57 -34.02 -30.33
CA ILE A 51 -19.86 -33.26 -29.11
C ILE A 51 -19.12 -31.92 -29.23
N HIS A 52 -19.85 -30.81 -29.07
CA HIS A 52 -19.26 -29.47 -29.24
C HIS A 52 -18.51 -29.00 -27.99
N ASN A 53 -18.90 -29.51 -26.82
CA ASN A 53 -18.23 -29.21 -25.56
C ASN A 53 -16.75 -29.65 -25.62
N TRP A 54 -15.85 -28.72 -25.36
CA TRP A 54 -14.41 -28.94 -25.44
C TRP A 54 -13.92 -29.99 -24.44
N MET A 55 -14.64 -30.16 -23.33
CA MET A 55 -14.33 -31.13 -22.29
C MET A 55 -15.09 -32.47 -22.48
N GLY A 56 -15.63 -32.70 -23.69
CA GLY A 56 -16.31 -33.92 -24.08
C GLY A 56 -17.65 -34.13 -23.39
N ILE A 57 -18.10 -35.39 -23.36
CA ILE A 57 -19.43 -35.75 -22.86
C ILE A 57 -19.62 -35.40 -21.37
N VAL A 58 -18.57 -35.58 -20.57
CA VAL A 58 -18.63 -35.26 -19.14
C VAL A 58 -18.82 -33.75 -18.96
N GLY A 59 -18.11 -32.93 -19.75
CA GLY A 59 -18.26 -31.49 -19.75
C GLY A 59 -19.66 -31.02 -20.16
N SER A 60 -20.26 -31.65 -21.17
CA SER A 60 -21.62 -31.30 -21.63
C SER A 60 -22.68 -31.57 -20.57
N TYR A 61 -22.63 -32.73 -19.92
CA TYR A 61 -23.55 -33.08 -18.83
C TYR A 61 -23.39 -32.14 -17.62
N LEU A 62 -22.14 -31.86 -17.22
CA LEU A 62 -21.84 -31.01 -16.07
C LEU A 62 -22.26 -29.55 -16.32
N ALA A 63 -21.92 -29.01 -17.49
CA ALA A 63 -22.32 -27.66 -17.88
C ALA A 63 -23.85 -27.54 -17.99
N GLY A 64 -24.52 -28.50 -18.64
CA GLY A 64 -25.98 -28.49 -18.77
C GLY A 64 -26.69 -28.51 -17.42
N LEU A 65 -26.27 -29.40 -16.50
CA LEU A 65 -26.84 -29.46 -15.15
C LEU A 65 -26.68 -28.14 -14.39
N LEU A 66 -25.49 -27.54 -14.43
CA LEU A 66 -25.20 -26.34 -13.66
C LEU A 66 -25.85 -25.08 -14.27
N PHE A 67 -25.85 -24.94 -15.61
CA PHE A 67 -26.57 -23.85 -16.27
C PHE A 67 -28.08 -23.93 -16.02
N GLN A 68 -28.65 -25.12 -16.03
CA GLN A 68 -30.07 -25.27 -15.76
C GLN A 68 -30.42 -25.02 -14.30
N ALA A 69 -29.55 -25.41 -13.37
CA ALA A 69 -29.75 -25.15 -11.95
C ALA A 69 -29.62 -23.65 -11.60
N PHE A 70 -28.53 -23.01 -12.01
CA PHE A 70 -28.14 -21.69 -11.51
C PHE A 70 -28.11 -20.58 -12.56
N GLY A 71 -28.22 -20.90 -13.86
CA GLY A 71 -28.13 -19.93 -14.94
C GLY A 71 -26.71 -19.39 -15.14
N PHE A 72 -26.60 -18.15 -15.59
CA PHE A 72 -25.30 -17.48 -15.84
C PHE A 72 -24.40 -17.33 -14.60
N PRO A 73 -24.91 -17.18 -13.36
CA PRO A 73 -24.09 -17.16 -12.15
C PRO A 73 -23.19 -18.39 -11.94
N VAL A 74 -23.43 -19.48 -12.67
CA VAL A 74 -22.59 -20.68 -12.62
C VAL A 74 -21.09 -20.41 -12.82
N PHE A 75 -20.71 -19.35 -13.56
CA PHE A 75 -19.32 -18.96 -13.75
C PHE A 75 -18.61 -18.54 -12.45
N LEU A 76 -19.35 -18.27 -11.37
CA LEU A 76 -18.77 -18.08 -10.04
C LEU A 76 -18.10 -19.35 -9.51
N ILE A 77 -18.59 -20.55 -9.86
CA ILE A 77 -18.04 -21.81 -9.35
C ILE A 77 -16.57 -22.01 -9.73
N PRO A 78 -16.17 -21.97 -11.02
CA PRO A 78 -14.75 -22.10 -11.38
C PRO A 78 -13.88 -20.98 -10.81
N PHE A 79 -14.43 -19.76 -10.67
CA PHE A 79 -13.72 -18.65 -10.03
C PHE A 79 -13.43 -18.93 -8.54
N VAL A 80 -14.44 -19.41 -7.80
CA VAL A 80 -14.31 -19.76 -6.38
C VAL A 80 -13.36 -20.94 -6.19
N LEU A 81 -13.42 -21.95 -7.05
CA LEU A 81 -12.45 -23.05 -7.04
C LEU A 81 -11.02 -22.55 -7.24
N GLY A 82 -10.80 -21.59 -8.15
CA GLY A 82 -9.51 -20.93 -8.33
C GLY A 82 -9.02 -20.17 -7.09
N LEU A 83 -9.91 -19.42 -6.43
CA LEU A 83 -9.58 -18.71 -5.18
C LEU A 83 -9.20 -19.65 -4.04
N PHE A 84 -9.95 -20.75 -3.86
CA PHE A 84 -9.63 -21.76 -2.87
C PHE A 84 -8.33 -22.48 -3.23
N ALA A 85 -8.13 -22.85 -4.49
CA ALA A 85 -6.91 -23.47 -4.94
C ALA A 85 -5.67 -22.62 -4.66
N PHE A 86 -5.75 -21.32 -4.96
CA PHE A 86 -4.71 -20.34 -4.63
C PHE A 86 -4.47 -20.29 -3.11
N SER A 87 -5.54 -20.27 -2.32
CA SER A 87 -5.44 -20.25 -0.85
C SER A 87 -4.75 -21.50 -0.28
N PHE A 88 -5.01 -22.69 -0.84
CA PHE A 88 -4.38 -23.94 -0.44
C PHE A 88 -2.90 -24.03 -0.86
N ILE A 89 -2.53 -23.50 -2.03
CA ILE A 89 -1.14 -23.48 -2.53
C ILE A 89 -0.29 -22.47 -1.72
N PHE A 90 -0.81 -21.28 -1.45
CA PHE A 90 -0.09 -20.22 -0.73
C PHE A 90 -0.23 -20.30 0.79
N ARG A 91 -0.81 -21.40 1.32
CA ARG A 91 -0.99 -21.67 2.75
C ARG A 91 -1.63 -20.49 3.50
N TRP A 92 -2.61 -19.85 2.88
CA TRP A 92 -3.46 -18.94 3.64
C TRP A 92 -4.26 -19.79 4.63
N GLU A 93 -4.12 -19.53 5.92
CA GLU A 93 -4.90 -20.26 6.93
C GLU A 93 -6.39 -20.03 6.65
N LEU A 94 -7.04 -21.04 6.07
CA LEU A 94 -8.47 -21.05 5.80
C LEU A 94 -9.22 -21.33 7.11
N LYS A 95 -9.06 -20.43 8.09
CA LYS A 95 -9.88 -20.43 9.29
C LYS A 95 -11.34 -20.34 8.84
N PHE A 96 -12.14 -21.28 9.32
CA PHE A 96 -13.57 -21.38 9.01
C PHE A 96 -13.91 -21.66 7.54
N LEU A 97 -13.25 -22.64 6.91
CA LEU A 97 -13.54 -23.10 5.54
C LEU A 97 -15.04 -23.29 5.27
N PHE A 98 -15.77 -23.95 6.19
CA PHE A 98 -17.21 -24.18 6.06
C PHE A 98 -18.00 -22.87 5.97
N ILE A 99 -17.68 -21.87 6.79
CA ILE A 99 -18.35 -20.55 6.76
C ILE A 99 -18.12 -19.86 5.43
N ARG A 100 -16.88 -19.91 4.90
CA ARG A 100 -16.56 -19.33 3.60
C ARG A 100 -17.29 -20.03 2.46
N LEU A 101 -17.34 -21.36 2.47
CA LEU A 101 -18.10 -22.15 1.49
C LEU A 101 -19.60 -21.80 1.54
N THR A 102 -20.19 -21.72 2.73
CA THR A 102 -21.58 -21.28 2.90
C THR A 102 -21.81 -19.88 2.36
N GLY A 103 -20.87 -18.94 2.60
CA GLY A 103 -20.92 -17.59 2.03
C GLY A 103 -20.93 -17.61 0.50
N TRP A 104 -20.00 -18.32 -0.14
CA TRP A 104 -19.97 -18.44 -1.61
C TRP A 104 -21.20 -19.14 -2.20
N SER A 105 -21.74 -20.16 -1.53
CA SER A 105 -23.00 -20.79 -1.94
C SER A 105 -24.18 -19.83 -1.85
N LEU A 106 -24.26 -19.00 -0.80
CA LEU A 106 -25.29 -17.98 -0.66
C LEU A 106 -25.16 -16.88 -1.72
N ILE A 107 -23.93 -16.47 -2.09
CA ILE A 107 -23.69 -15.55 -3.20
C ILE A 107 -24.24 -16.13 -4.50
N LEU A 108 -23.95 -17.40 -4.79
CA LEU A 108 -24.44 -18.07 -6.00
C LEU A 108 -25.97 -18.08 -6.04
N LEU A 109 -26.64 -18.45 -4.95
CA LEU A 109 -28.11 -18.48 -4.86
C LEU A 109 -28.73 -17.09 -4.94
N ALA A 110 -28.16 -16.09 -4.27
CA ALA A 110 -28.67 -14.73 -4.26
C ALA A 110 -28.51 -14.06 -5.64
N THR A 111 -27.37 -14.25 -6.30
CA THR A 111 -27.15 -13.75 -7.67
C THR A 111 -28.03 -14.45 -8.69
N SER A 112 -28.16 -15.78 -8.61
CA SER A 112 -29.10 -16.59 -9.39
C SER A 112 -30.54 -16.10 -9.24
N SER A 113 -31.00 -15.84 -8.01
CA SER A 113 -32.35 -15.31 -7.77
C SER A 113 -32.53 -13.86 -8.24
N LEU A 114 -31.51 -13.02 -8.09
CA LEU A 114 -31.58 -11.61 -8.50
C LEU A 114 -31.62 -11.48 -10.03
N LEU A 115 -30.84 -12.30 -10.75
CA LEU A 115 -30.87 -12.38 -12.21
C LEU A 115 -32.21 -12.91 -12.72
N ALA A 116 -32.79 -13.93 -12.09
CA ALA A 116 -34.13 -14.40 -12.43
C ALA A 116 -35.20 -13.30 -12.26
N LEU A 117 -35.07 -12.48 -11.20
CA LEU A 117 -36.03 -11.41 -10.93
C LEU A 117 -35.91 -10.24 -11.94
N TRP A 118 -34.70 -9.83 -12.29
CA TRP A 118 -34.45 -8.61 -13.07
C TRP A 118 -34.23 -8.85 -14.56
N CYS A 119 -33.79 -10.03 -14.97
CA CYS A 119 -33.46 -10.34 -16.36
C CYS A 119 -34.44 -11.36 -16.91
N LYS A 120 -35.13 -10.98 -17.99
CA LYS A 120 -35.96 -11.92 -18.77
C LYS A 120 -35.10 -13.05 -19.34
N PRO A 121 -35.68 -14.23 -19.63
CA PRO A 121 -34.98 -15.30 -20.32
C PRO A 121 -34.32 -14.75 -21.59
N ILE A 122 -33.04 -15.07 -21.78
CA ILE A 122 -32.27 -14.61 -22.93
C ILE A 122 -32.27 -15.74 -23.95
N GLU A 123 -32.56 -15.41 -25.21
CA GLU A 123 -32.33 -16.33 -26.32
C GLU A 123 -30.82 -16.51 -26.52
N PHE A 124 -30.30 -17.64 -26.05
CA PHE A 124 -28.91 -18.01 -26.23
C PHE A 124 -28.84 -19.20 -27.18
N ARG A 125 -28.26 -19.00 -28.36
CA ARG A 125 -28.11 -20.03 -29.41
C ARG A 125 -29.43 -20.74 -29.75
N ASN A 126 -30.49 -19.96 -29.99
CA ASN A 126 -31.84 -20.41 -30.37
C ASN A 126 -32.57 -21.25 -29.30
N GLN A 127 -32.18 -21.13 -28.03
CA GLN A 127 -32.96 -21.63 -26.89
C GLN A 127 -33.12 -20.55 -25.82
N GLU A 128 -34.28 -20.49 -25.20
CA GLU A 128 -34.51 -19.61 -24.05
C GLU A 128 -33.82 -20.19 -22.82
N LEU A 129 -32.73 -19.57 -22.39
CA LEU A 129 -32.08 -19.92 -21.13
C LEU A 129 -32.60 -19.01 -20.00
N LEU A 130 -33.02 -19.64 -18.91
CA LEU A 130 -33.32 -18.96 -17.66
C LEU A 130 -32.03 -18.33 -17.13
N THR A 131 -32.01 -17.00 -17.06
CA THR A 131 -30.85 -16.20 -16.64
C THR A 131 -30.34 -16.56 -15.26
N GLY A 132 -31.26 -16.86 -14.34
CA GLY A 132 -30.99 -17.34 -12.99
C GLY A 132 -31.13 -18.85 -12.80
N GLY A 133 -31.41 -19.63 -13.84
CA GLY A 133 -31.70 -21.06 -13.72
C GLY A 133 -32.96 -21.36 -12.91
N PHE A 134 -33.25 -22.65 -12.75
CA PHE A 134 -34.46 -23.12 -12.07
C PHE A 134 -34.46 -22.80 -10.57
N VAL A 135 -33.31 -22.90 -9.92
CA VAL A 135 -33.18 -22.63 -8.47
C VAL A 135 -33.41 -21.14 -8.19
N GLY A 136 -32.78 -20.26 -8.95
CA GLY A 136 -32.96 -18.81 -8.84
C GLY A 136 -34.40 -18.40 -9.11
N GLU A 137 -35.02 -19.00 -10.12
CA GLU A 137 -36.40 -18.72 -10.50
C GLU A 137 -37.42 -19.12 -9.42
N ILE A 138 -37.24 -20.27 -8.77
CA ILE A 138 -38.10 -20.70 -7.65
C ILE A 138 -37.94 -19.74 -6.47
N LEU A 139 -36.71 -19.40 -6.10
CA LEU A 139 -36.41 -18.51 -4.98
C LEU A 139 -36.93 -17.09 -5.25
N ALA A 140 -36.71 -16.56 -6.45
CA ALA A 140 -37.17 -15.25 -6.86
C ALA A 140 -38.70 -15.15 -6.83
N ARG A 141 -39.41 -16.13 -7.40
CA ARG A 141 -40.89 -16.18 -7.37
C ARG A 141 -41.43 -16.34 -5.95
N GLY A 142 -40.77 -17.16 -5.14
CA GLY A 142 -41.11 -17.32 -3.72
C GLY A 142 -40.99 -16.00 -2.96
N LEU A 143 -39.85 -15.33 -3.06
CA LEU A 143 -39.60 -14.03 -2.42
C LEU A 143 -40.55 -12.94 -2.93
N ALA A 144 -40.76 -12.87 -4.24
CA ALA A 144 -41.68 -11.90 -4.85
C ALA A 144 -43.13 -12.11 -4.40
N ARG A 145 -43.55 -13.35 -4.11
CA ARG A 145 -44.88 -13.64 -3.56
C ARG A 145 -45.08 -13.03 -2.17
N TYR A 146 -44.06 -13.07 -1.31
CA TYR A 146 -44.18 -12.57 0.08
C TYR A 146 -43.85 -11.07 0.20
N PHE A 147 -42.88 -10.57 -0.55
CA PHE A 147 -42.33 -9.22 -0.39
C PHE A 147 -42.62 -8.28 -1.56
N ASN A 148 -43.34 -8.75 -2.59
CA ASN A 148 -43.45 -8.10 -3.90
C ASN A 148 -42.07 -7.90 -4.57
N PHE A 149 -42.06 -7.45 -5.84
CA PHE A 149 -40.83 -7.25 -6.61
C PHE A 149 -39.76 -6.36 -5.92
N PRO A 150 -40.08 -5.14 -5.43
CA PRO A 150 -39.07 -4.29 -4.80
C PRO A 150 -38.57 -4.87 -3.47
N GLY A 151 -39.45 -5.45 -2.65
CA GLY A 151 -39.06 -6.04 -1.37
C GLY A 151 -38.17 -7.29 -1.55
N ALA A 152 -38.51 -8.16 -2.51
CA ALA A 152 -37.67 -9.31 -2.86
C ALA A 152 -36.26 -8.88 -3.30
N THR A 153 -36.16 -7.80 -4.09
CA THR A 153 -34.88 -7.24 -4.51
C THR A 153 -34.05 -6.78 -3.31
N ILE A 154 -34.65 -6.03 -2.36
CA ILE A 154 -33.94 -5.54 -1.17
C ILE A 154 -33.43 -6.70 -0.31
N VAL A 155 -34.27 -7.71 -0.07
CA VAL A 155 -33.89 -8.89 0.72
C VAL A 155 -32.72 -9.62 0.05
N LEU A 156 -32.77 -9.85 -1.26
CA LEU A 156 -31.70 -10.50 -2.00
C LEU A 156 -30.40 -9.70 -1.97
N LEU A 157 -30.45 -8.37 -2.06
CA LEU A 157 -29.27 -7.51 -1.95
C LEU A 157 -28.65 -7.57 -0.56
N ILE A 158 -29.46 -7.57 0.50
CA ILE A 158 -28.96 -7.71 1.88
C ILE A 158 -28.29 -9.08 2.07
N VAL A 159 -28.94 -10.16 1.63
CA VAL A 159 -28.37 -11.51 1.68
C VAL A 159 -27.08 -11.59 0.89
N LEU A 160 -27.02 -10.97 -0.29
CA LEU A 160 -25.82 -10.93 -1.13
C LEU A 160 -24.66 -10.21 -0.42
N ILE A 161 -24.92 -9.08 0.25
CA ILE A 161 -23.90 -8.34 1.01
C ILE A 161 -23.40 -9.18 2.19
N LEU A 162 -24.29 -9.79 2.97
CA LEU A 162 -23.91 -10.65 4.10
C LEU A 162 -23.12 -11.87 3.63
N ALA A 163 -23.57 -12.51 2.54
CA ALA A 163 -22.91 -13.66 1.93
C ALA A 163 -21.52 -13.30 1.39
N PHE A 164 -21.35 -12.10 0.81
CA PHE A 164 -20.04 -11.58 0.39
C PHE A 164 -19.07 -11.44 1.56
N VAL A 165 -19.51 -10.87 2.67
CA VAL A 165 -18.69 -10.74 3.89
C VAL A 165 -18.28 -12.11 4.43
N LEU A 166 -19.23 -13.06 4.48
CA LEU A 166 -18.95 -14.43 4.95
C LEU A 166 -18.03 -15.21 4.00
N GLY A 167 -18.24 -15.08 2.68
CA GLY A 167 -17.50 -15.82 1.66
C GLY A 167 -16.05 -15.33 1.48
N THR A 168 -15.86 -14.01 1.49
CA THR A 168 -14.53 -13.40 1.29
C THR A 168 -13.76 -13.19 2.59
N GLY A 169 -14.46 -13.06 3.72
CA GLY A 169 -13.87 -12.69 5.01
C GLY A 169 -13.44 -11.22 5.09
N ILE A 170 -13.77 -10.41 4.07
CA ILE A 170 -13.45 -8.98 4.03
C ILE A 170 -14.60 -8.21 4.68
N SER A 171 -14.28 -7.31 5.62
CA SER A 171 -15.32 -6.46 6.22
C SER A 171 -15.98 -5.56 5.17
N PHE A 172 -17.30 -5.45 5.21
CA PHE A 172 -18.05 -4.58 4.29
C PHE A 172 -17.56 -3.12 4.33
N ILE A 173 -17.16 -2.64 5.51
CA ILE A 173 -16.61 -1.30 5.70
C ILE A 173 -15.26 -1.13 4.97
N ALA A 174 -14.40 -2.16 4.99
CA ALA A 174 -13.15 -2.11 4.23
C ALA A 174 -13.40 -2.07 2.72
N LEU A 175 -14.41 -2.81 2.23
CA LEU A 175 -14.81 -2.77 0.82
C LEU A 175 -15.37 -1.39 0.43
N LEU A 176 -16.25 -0.81 1.26
CA LEU A 176 -16.80 0.53 1.01
C LEU A 176 -15.72 1.61 1.01
N ARG A 177 -14.70 1.49 1.87
CA ARG A 177 -13.54 2.40 1.84
C ARG A 177 -12.75 2.25 0.54
N LEU A 178 -12.50 1.01 0.10
CA LEU A 178 -11.79 0.73 -1.15
C LEU A 178 -12.55 1.27 -2.36
N LEU A 179 -13.87 1.04 -2.41
CA LEU A 179 -14.75 1.59 -3.44
C LEU A 179 -14.86 3.11 -3.35
N GLY A 180 -14.90 3.69 -2.15
CA GLY A 180 -14.95 5.12 -1.92
C GLY A 180 -13.69 5.84 -2.42
N ILE A 181 -12.51 5.24 -2.22
CA ILE A 181 -11.25 5.72 -2.77
C ILE A 181 -11.28 5.62 -4.30
N GLY A 182 -11.70 4.48 -4.86
CA GLY A 182 -11.76 4.29 -6.32
C GLY A 182 -12.79 5.21 -7.03
N ILE A 183 -13.95 5.43 -6.42
CA ILE A 183 -14.97 6.37 -6.92
C ILE A 183 -14.51 7.81 -6.75
N GLY A 184 -13.85 8.14 -5.65
CA GLY A 184 -13.22 9.45 -5.43
C GLY A 184 -12.23 9.78 -6.54
N ASP A 185 -11.30 8.86 -6.82
CA ASP A 185 -10.33 8.97 -7.91
C ASP A 185 -10.99 9.09 -9.29
N LEU A 186 -12.10 8.36 -9.53
CA LEU A 186 -12.81 8.39 -10.81
C LEU A 186 -13.60 9.69 -11.01
N VAL A 187 -14.26 10.17 -9.95
CA VAL A 187 -14.97 11.46 -9.94
C VAL A 187 -13.98 12.61 -10.07
N GLU A 188 -12.80 12.51 -9.47
CA GLU A 188 -11.73 13.49 -9.62
C GLU A 188 -11.13 13.45 -11.04
N LYS A 189 -10.97 12.27 -11.65
CA LYS A 189 -10.56 12.13 -13.06
C LYS A 189 -11.61 12.67 -14.05
N LEU A 190 -12.90 12.42 -13.81
CA LEU A 190 -13.98 12.94 -14.65
C LEU A 190 -14.22 14.44 -14.43
N GLY A 191 -14.09 14.91 -13.19
CA GLY A 191 -14.10 16.31 -12.81
C GLY A 191 -12.96 17.08 -13.47
N THR A 192 -11.75 16.52 -13.45
CA THR A 192 -10.58 17.11 -14.14
C THR A 192 -10.74 17.14 -15.65
N LEU A 193 -11.45 16.19 -16.28
CA LEU A 193 -11.76 16.24 -17.72
C LEU A 193 -12.75 17.38 -18.07
N LYS A 194 -13.76 17.62 -17.24
CA LYS A 194 -14.71 18.74 -17.43
C LYS A 194 -14.08 20.10 -17.11
N THR A 195 -13.27 20.20 -16.05
CA THR A 195 -12.55 21.44 -15.72
C THR A 195 -11.44 21.73 -16.73
N MET A 196 -10.74 20.71 -17.27
CA MET A 196 -9.76 20.91 -18.35
C MET A 196 -10.39 21.46 -19.64
N ARG A 197 -11.64 21.12 -19.98
CA ARG A 197 -12.36 21.74 -21.11
C ARG A 197 -12.73 23.20 -20.84
N LYS A 198 -13.12 23.53 -19.60
CA LYS A 198 -13.51 24.89 -19.18
C LYS A 198 -12.29 25.81 -18.96
N GLU A 199 -11.20 25.25 -18.46
CA GLU A 199 -9.92 25.94 -18.27
C GLU A 199 -9.17 26.12 -19.58
N ARG A 200 -9.25 25.19 -20.56
CA ARG A 200 -8.64 25.41 -21.89
C ARG A 200 -9.26 26.62 -22.61
N SER A 201 -10.58 26.85 -22.48
CA SER A 201 -11.22 28.02 -23.10
C SER A 201 -10.88 29.32 -22.38
N GLN A 202 -10.72 29.30 -21.06
CA GLN A 202 -10.30 30.47 -20.27
C GLN A 202 -8.79 30.75 -20.38
N ARG A 203 -7.95 29.71 -20.47
CA ARG A 203 -6.50 29.83 -20.68
C ARG A 203 -6.18 30.36 -22.07
N ALA A 204 -6.92 29.96 -23.11
CA ALA A 204 -6.79 30.56 -24.45
C ALA A 204 -7.06 32.07 -24.43
N ARG A 205 -8.07 32.52 -23.66
CA ARG A 205 -8.38 33.95 -23.46
C ARG A 205 -7.34 34.68 -22.60
N LYS A 206 -6.78 34.03 -21.57
CA LYS A 206 -5.72 34.61 -20.72
C LYS A 206 -4.36 34.67 -21.41
N LEU A 207 -4.00 33.68 -22.23
CA LEU A 207 -2.77 33.65 -23.04
C LEU A 207 -2.76 34.75 -24.12
N GLN A 208 -3.93 35.09 -24.69
CA GLN A 208 -4.06 36.25 -25.56
C GLN A 208 -3.85 37.57 -24.81
N ARG A 209 -4.39 37.71 -23.60
CA ARG A 209 -4.15 38.89 -22.74
C ARG A 209 -2.69 39.00 -22.27
N GLN A 210 -2.05 37.90 -21.88
CA GLN A 210 -0.65 37.88 -21.44
C GLN A 210 0.36 38.09 -22.57
N LYS A 211 0.07 37.67 -23.80
CA LYS A 211 0.90 38.04 -24.97
C LYS A 211 0.88 39.54 -25.23
N GLN A 212 -0.17 40.25 -24.79
CA GLN A 212 -0.29 41.69 -24.89
C GLN A 212 0.45 42.43 -23.75
N GLU A 213 0.57 41.80 -22.58
CA GLU A 213 1.25 42.37 -21.40
C GLU A 213 2.75 42.06 -21.33
N ARG A 214 3.21 40.92 -21.89
CA ARG A 214 4.65 40.53 -21.92
C ARG A 214 5.54 41.41 -22.82
N GLY A 215 5.00 42.43 -23.46
CA GLY A 215 5.78 43.46 -24.18
C GLY A 215 6.51 44.45 -23.26
N LYS A 216 6.35 44.38 -21.93
CA LYS A 216 7.02 45.30 -21.00
C LYS A 216 7.55 44.60 -19.74
N GLY A 217 8.87 44.49 -19.67
CA GLY A 217 9.68 44.71 -18.47
C GLY A 217 9.91 43.56 -17.48
N GLY A 218 11.18 43.41 -17.07
CA GLY A 218 11.52 43.15 -15.66
C GLY A 218 12.30 41.88 -15.34
N GLU A 219 13.63 42.06 -15.23
CA GLU A 219 14.64 41.38 -14.39
C GLU A 219 14.30 40.14 -13.54
N VAL A 220 15.21 39.16 -13.62
CA VAL A 220 15.24 37.89 -12.89
C VAL A 220 15.95 38.08 -11.54
N ALA A 221 15.24 37.87 -10.43
CA ALA A 221 15.83 37.77 -9.10
C ALA A 221 16.15 36.29 -8.76
N LEU A 222 17.32 36.06 -8.18
CA LEU A 222 17.84 34.75 -7.76
C LEU A 222 17.16 34.25 -6.47
N PRO A 223 17.01 32.91 -6.29
CA PRO A 223 16.38 32.30 -5.13
C PRO A 223 17.23 32.46 -3.85
N THR A 224 16.54 32.66 -2.74
CA THR A 224 17.13 32.86 -1.40
C THR A 224 17.33 31.53 -0.70
N VAL A 225 18.58 31.17 -0.43
CA VAL A 225 18.93 30.05 0.46
C VAL A 225 18.69 30.50 1.90
N ILE A 226 17.71 29.90 2.58
CA ILE A 226 17.53 30.10 4.01
C ILE A 226 18.42 29.09 4.72
N ASP A 227 19.52 29.59 5.30
CA ASP A 227 20.26 28.84 6.30
C ASP A 227 19.40 28.74 7.57
N THR A 228 18.72 27.63 7.78
CA THR A 228 18.54 27.15 9.16
C THR A 228 19.82 26.45 9.58
N SER A 229 20.90 27.22 9.69
CA SER A 229 21.96 26.91 10.64
C SER A 229 21.58 27.61 11.93
N SER A 230 20.77 26.94 12.75
CA SER A 230 20.87 27.13 14.18
C SER A 230 22.32 26.81 14.52
N SER A 231 23.11 27.86 14.68
CA SER A 231 24.42 27.83 15.30
C SER A 231 24.25 27.22 16.70
N SER A 232 24.34 25.89 16.79
CA SER A 232 24.71 25.24 18.03
C SER A 232 26.17 25.59 18.24
N ALA A 233 26.41 26.68 18.95
CA ALA A 233 27.72 27.01 19.49
C ALA A 233 28.35 25.75 20.11
N PRO A 234 29.66 25.52 19.97
CA PRO A 234 30.30 24.41 20.65
C PRO A 234 30.08 24.62 22.16
N LEU A 235 29.24 23.77 22.75
CA LEU A 235 29.11 23.70 24.20
C LEU A 235 30.50 23.39 24.73
N LYS A 236 31.06 24.35 25.49
CA LYS A 236 32.31 24.18 26.20
C LYS A 236 32.28 22.84 26.92
N GLU A 237 33.23 22.00 26.59
CA GLU A 237 33.57 20.79 27.31
C GLU A 237 33.91 21.21 28.75
N ILE A 238 32.93 21.11 29.65
CA ILE A 238 33.21 21.17 31.08
C ILE A 238 33.89 19.85 31.38
N VAL A 239 35.23 19.90 31.45
CA VAL A 239 36.06 18.84 31.99
C VAL A 239 35.69 18.69 33.46
N GLU A 240 34.67 17.88 33.74
CA GLU A 240 34.36 17.44 35.08
C GLU A 240 35.44 16.43 35.48
N GLN A 241 36.38 16.90 36.28
CA GLN A 241 37.44 16.09 36.87
C GLN A 241 36.81 14.94 37.65
N LYS A 242 37.06 13.69 37.22
CA LYS A 242 36.71 12.50 38.01
C LYS A 242 37.57 12.49 39.28
N PRO A 243 37.00 12.50 40.50
CA PRO A 243 37.73 12.01 41.65
C PRO A 243 37.93 10.50 41.50
N LEU A 244 39.17 10.04 41.64
CA LEU A 244 39.51 8.63 41.79
C LEU A 244 38.86 8.08 43.07
N PRO A 245 38.03 7.03 43.03
CA PRO A 245 37.53 6.41 44.24
C PRO A 245 38.56 5.38 44.73
N PHE A 246 39.28 5.74 45.79
CA PHE A 246 39.85 4.75 46.70
C PHE A 246 38.72 4.07 47.48
N ALA A 247 38.65 2.74 47.34
CA ALA A 247 38.11 1.71 48.23
C ALA A 247 36.73 1.88 48.93
N ASP A 248 35.88 0.89 48.64
CA ASP A 248 34.92 0.17 49.49
C ASP A 248 33.78 0.90 50.22
N SER A 249 32.61 0.86 49.58
CA SER A 249 31.32 0.59 50.24
C SER A 249 30.36 -0.02 49.21
N GLN A 250 29.61 -1.06 49.60
CA GLN A 250 28.62 -1.84 48.82
C GLN A 250 28.15 -1.17 47.50
N LYS A 251 28.65 -1.68 46.36
CA LYS A 251 28.61 -1.01 45.04
C LYS A 251 27.20 -0.61 44.60
N ALA A 252 26.86 0.67 44.76
CA ALA A 252 25.75 1.29 44.07
C ALA A 252 26.02 1.26 42.55
N PHE A 253 25.00 0.94 41.75
CA PHE A 253 25.12 0.95 40.30
C PHE A 253 25.26 2.40 39.79
N HIS A 254 26.32 2.67 39.02
CA HIS A 254 26.54 3.95 38.37
C HIS A 254 26.26 3.86 36.87
N LEU A 255 25.61 4.89 36.32
CA LEU A 255 25.36 4.98 34.89
C LEU A 255 26.67 5.12 34.10
N PRO A 256 26.75 4.56 32.87
CA PRO A 256 27.94 4.67 32.04
C PRO A 256 28.22 6.13 31.65
N PRO A 257 29.48 6.58 31.66
CA PRO A 257 29.82 7.93 31.20
C PRO A 257 29.74 8.02 29.67
N ILE A 258 29.28 9.17 29.16
CA ILE A 258 29.13 9.42 27.71
C ILE A 258 30.46 9.32 26.93
N SER A 259 31.59 9.43 27.63
CA SER A 259 32.93 9.26 27.08
C SER A 259 33.19 7.86 26.51
N LEU A 260 32.35 6.87 26.83
CA LEU A 260 32.41 5.53 26.22
C LEU A 260 31.95 5.50 24.77
N LEU A 261 31.26 6.55 24.31
CA LEU A 261 30.78 6.65 22.95
C LEU A 261 31.73 7.48 22.09
N GLU A 262 31.88 7.06 20.84
CA GLU A 262 32.65 7.76 19.81
C GLU A 262 31.74 8.75 19.05
N ALA A 263 32.32 9.88 18.63
CA ALA A 263 31.71 10.79 17.67
C ALA A 263 32.80 11.52 16.89
N ASP A 264 32.82 11.31 15.57
CA ASP A 264 33.74 12.00 14.66
C ASP A 264 33.08 13.28 14.11
N VAL A 265 32.81 14.25 14.98
CA VAL A 265 32.11 15.49 14.61
C VAL A 265 32.97 16.40 13.72
N GLU A 266 34.30 16.32 13.85
CA GLU A 266 35.24 17.20 13.14
C GLU A 266 35.36 16.91 11.63
N LYS A 267 34.88 15.75 11.16
CA LYS A 267 34.97 15.33 9.75
C LYS A 267 33.76 15.75 8.90
N ARG A 268 32.84 16.55 9.44
CA ARG A 268 31.65 16.97 8.69
C ARG A 268 32.04 17.87 7.51
N GLN A 269 31.69 17.45 6.30
CA GLN A 269 32.00 18.21 5.11
C GLN A 269 31.14 19.47 5.08
N LYS A 270 31.77 20.62 4.81
CA LYS A 270 31.06 21.87 4.63
C LYS A 270 30.16 21.75 3.39
N ILE A 271 28.88 22.05 3.55
CA ILE A 271 27.91 22.01 2.46
C ILE A 271 28.34 23.00 1.37
N ASP A 272 28.64 22.49 0.18
CA ASP A 272 28.98 23.31 -0.97
C ASP A 272 27.70 23.88 -1.60
N ARG A 273 27.46 25.17 -1.39
CA ARG A 273 26.28 25.86 -1.90
C ARG A 273 26.22 25.86 -3.42
N ASP A 274 27.36 25.95 -4.10
CA ASP A 274 27.40 26.00 -5.55
C ASP A 274 26.95 24.66 -6.13
N SER A 275 27.34 23.55 -5.50
CA SER A 275 26.85 22.21 -5.85
C SER A 275 25.32 22.09 -5.69
N LEU A 276 24.75 22.63 -4.61
CA LEU A 276 23.31 22.58 -4.36
C LEU A 276 22.53 23.38 -5.41
N ILE A 277 23.01 24.57 -5.77
CA ILE A 277 22.41 25.41 -6.81
C ILE A 277 22.51 24.73 -8.17
N MET A 278 23.65 24.12 -8.49
CA MET A 278 23.83 23.36 -9.72
C MET A 278 22.87 22.18 -9.79
N ASN A 279 22.73 21.42 -8.70
CA ASN A 279 21.78 20.31 -8.60
C ASN A 279 20.33 20.79 -8.77
N SER A 280 19.94 21.94 -8.19
CA SER A 280 18.62 22.52 -8.43
C SER A 280 18.35 22.79 -9.91
N ARG A 281 19.33 23.38 -10.63
CA ARG A 281 19.20 23.63 -12.07
C ARG A 281 19.12 22.34 -12.89
N ILE A 282 19.88 21.32 -12.51
CA ILE A 282 19.80 20.01 -13.17
C ILE A 282 18.43 19.40 -12.92
N LEU A 283 17.91 19.45 -11.69
CA LEU A 283 16.59 18.94 -11.33
C LEU A 283 15.48 19.63 -12.13
N GLU A 284 15.49 20.97 -12.21
CA GLU A 284 14.54 21.74 -13.02
C GLU A 284 14.61 21.36 -14.50
N LYS A 285 15.81 21.29 -15.07
CA LYS A 285 16.02 20.92 -16.47
C LYS A 285 15.52 19.49 -16.76
N LYS A 286 15.82 18.54 -15.88
CA LYS A 286 15.37 17.15 -16.04
C LYS A 286 13.87 17.02 -15.93
N LEU A 287 13.24 17.67 -14.95
CA LEU A 287 11.79 17.71 -14.85
C LEU A 287 11.16 18.33 -16.11
N LEU A 288 11.76 19.39 -16.66
CA LEU A 288 11.34 19.99 -17.91
C LEU A 288 11.45 19.02 -19.11
N ASP A 289 12.54 18.25 -19.21
CA ASP A 289 12.73 17.22 -20.25
C ASP A 289 11.60 16.16 -20.19
N TYR A 290 11.09 15.83 -19.00
CA TYR A 290 9.93 14.94 -18.80
C TYR A 290 8.57 15.66 -18.93
N GLY A 291 8.57 16.93 -19.35
CA GLY A 291 7.39 17.77 -19.57
C GLY A 291 6.71 18.23 -18.29
N VAL A 292 7.45 18.32 -17.19
CA VAL A 292 7.04 18.89 -15.90
C VAL A 292 7.72 20.25 -15.74
N GLU A 293 6.98 21.32 -16.05
CA GLU A 293 7.44 22.69 -15.81
C GLU A 293 7.30 23.06 -14.33
N GLY A 294 8.27 23.81 -13.80
CA GLY A 294 8.26 24.34 -12.43
C GLY A 294 9.65 24.87 -12.05
N ARG A 295 9.81 25.21 -10.77
CA ARG A 295 11.07 25.76 -10.24
C ARG A 295 11.33 25.29 -8.82
N VAL A 296 12.59 25.22 -8.42
CA VAL A 296 13.00 24.97 -7.03
C VAL A 296 12.94 26.29 -6.27
N VAL A 297 12.14 26.34 -5.22
CA VAL A 297 11.94 27.55 -4.39
C VAL A 297 12.89 27.55 -3.19
N GLU A 298 13.09 26.39 -2.56
CA GLU A 298 13.87 26.25 -1.33
C GLU A 298 14.68 24.95 -1.38
N VAL A 299 15.89 24.97 -0.81
CA VAL A 299 16.76 23.79 -0.68
C VAL A 299 17.15 23.65 0.79
N ARG A 300 16.89 22.49 1.37
CA ARG A 300 17.17 22.18 2.78
C ARG A 300 18.13 21.00 2.87
N PRO A 301 19.44 21.24 3.03
CA PRO A 301 20.41 20.17 3.21
C PRO A 301 20.27 19.54 4.59
N GLY A 302 20.24 18.21 4.62
CA GLY A 302 20.28 17.40 5.84
C GLY A 302 21.53 16.52 5.88
N PRO A 303 21.70 15.68 6.93
CA PRO A 303 22.90 14.85 7.09
C PRO A 303 23.04 13.74 6.04
N VAL A 304 21.91 13.13 5.62
CA VAL A 304 21.89 11.99 4.69
C VAL A 304 21.29 12.35 3.33
N ILE A 305 20.29 13.23 3.35
CA ILE A 305 19.54 13.67 2.17
C ILE A 305 19.42 15.19 2.16
N THR A 306 19.22 15.76 0.99
CA THR A 306 18.83 17.16 0.79
C THR A 306 17.43 17.19 0.21
N VAL A 307 16.58 18.06 0.78
CA VAL A 307 15.21 18.26 0.32
C VAL A 307 15.16 19.48 -0.59
N TYR A 308 14.72 19.27 -1.83
CA TYR A 308 14.47 20.32 -2.81
C TYR A 308 12.96 20.57 -2.88
N GLU A 309 12.53 21.76 -2.48
CA GLU A 309 11.13 22.16 -2.58
C GLU A 309 10.84 22.68 -3.99
N PHE A 310 10.17 21.87 -4.79
CA PHE A 310 9.81 22.16 -6.16
C PHE A 310 8.38 22.68 -6.25
N GLU A 311 8.21 23.89 -6.79
CA GLU A 311 6.94 24.51 -7.11
C GLU A 311 6.57 24.19 -8.57
N PRO A 312 5.59 23.29 -8.82
CA PRO A 312 5.19 22.94 -10.17
C PRO A 312 4.35 24.05 -10.82
N ALA A 313 4.46 24.19 -12.14
CA ALA A 313 3.68 25.15 -12.90
C ALA A 313 2.16 24.83 -12.86
N PRO A 314 1.28 25.84 -12.96
CA PRO A 314 -0.17 25.65 -12.88
C PRO A 314 -0.72 24.62 -13.89
N GLY A 315 -1.28 23.53 -13.37
CA GLY A 315 -1.89 22.45 -14.15
C GLY A 315 -1.01 21.20 -14.32
N VAL A 316 0.20 21.21 -13.77
CA VAL A 316 1.00 19.98 -13.59
C VAL A 316 0.37 19.14 -12.48
N LYS A 317 0.08 17.87 -12.76
CA LYS A 317 -0.45 16.93 -11.77
C LYS A 317 0.66 16.42 -10.85
N VAL A 318 0.42 16.45 -9.54
CA VAL A 318 1.36 15.94 -8.54
C VAL A 318 1.73 14.47 -8.77
N SER A 319 0.77 13.64 -9.14
CA SER A 319 1.00 12.21 -9.45
C SER A 319 2.00 12.00 -10.57
N ARG A 320 2.11 12.94 -11.52
CA ARG A 320 3.08 12.87 -12.61
C ARG A 320 4.50 13.01 -12.09
N ILE A 321 4.71 13.89 -11.12
CA ILE A 321 6.01 14.11 -10.49
C ILE A 321 6.38 12.89 -9.65
N ALA A 322 5.44 12.38 -8.85
CA ALA A 322 5.65 11.18 -8.03
C ALA A 322 6.06 9.94 -8.85
N ASN A 323 5.48 9.77 -10.05
CA ASN A 323 5.80 8.66 -10.95
C ASN A 323 7.16 8.79 -11.66
N LEU A 324 7.82 9.96 -11.59
CA LEU A 324 9.15 10.18 -12.18
C LEU A 324 10.28 9.90 -11.18
N ALA A 325 10.00 9.37 -9.99
CA ALA A 325 11.02 9.16 -8.95
C ALA A 325 12.21 8.31 -9.43
N ASP A 326 11.94 7.18 -10.11
CA ASP A 326 12.99 6.28 -10.60
C ASP A 326 13.77 6.90 -11.77
N ASP A 327 13.07 7.57 -12.68
CA ASP A 327 13.67 8.28 -13.83
C ASP A 327 14.56 9.43 -13.36
N LEU A 328 14.12 10.20 -12.37
CA LEU A 328 14.90 11.27 -11.75
C LEU A 328 16.11 10.70 -10.99
N ALA A 329 15.95 9.56 -10.31
CA ALA A 329 17.06 8.91 -9.61
C ALA A 329 18.17 8.53 -10.61
N LEU A 330 17.78 7.95 -11.76
CA LEU A 330 18.70 7.63 -12.84
C LEU A 330 19.36 8.89 -13.44
N ALA A 331 18.58 9.93 -13.69
CA ALA A 331 19.06 11.17 -14.32
C ALA A 331 20.02 11.98 -13.43
N LEU A 332 19.89 11.85 -12.11
CA LEU A 332 20.70 12.54 -11.10
C LEU A 332 21.79 11.66 -10.50
N SER A 333 21.99 10.45 -11.03
CA SER A 333 22.95 9.46 -10.52
C SER A 333 22.77 9.18 -9.02
N ALA A 334 21.52 9.21 -8.54
CA ALA A 334 21.15 8.95 -7.17
C ALA A 334 20.72 7.49 -7.00
N ILE A 335 21.03 6.90 -5.84
CA ILE A 335 20.64 5.51 -5.51
C ILE A 335 19.10 5.36 -5.49
N SER A 336 18.41 6.37 -4.96
CA SER A 336 16.94 6.42 -4.89
C SER A 336 16.51 7.84 -4.57
N ILE A 337 15.39 8.29 -5.14
CA ILE A 337 14.78 9.58 -4.81
C ILE A 337 13.42 9.33 -4.18
N ARG A 338 13.10 10.07 -3.11
CA ARG A 338 11.78 10.03 -2.49
C ARG A 338 11.05 11.34 -2.74
N ILE A 339 9.81 11.24 -3.20
CA ILE A 339 8.99 12.41 -3.54
C ILE A 339 7.85 12.50 -2.52
N VAL A 340 7.83 13.59 -1.76
CA VAL A 340 6.82 13.93 -0.77
C VAL A 340 5.92 15.01 -1.35
N ALA A 341 4.67 14.67 -1.65
CA ALA A 341 3.79 15.59 -2.34
C ALA A 341 2.32 15.46 -1.91
N PRO A 342 1.63 16.58 -1.57
CA PRO A 342 2.17 17.91 -1.26
C PRO A 342 2.84 17.97 0.13
N ILE A 343 3.77 18.91 0.34
CA ILE A 343 4.26 19.22 1.70
C ILE A 343 3.14 19.90 2.50
N PRO A 344 2.76 19.40 3.69
CA PRO A 344 1.70 20.02 4.50
C PRO A 344 1.98 21.51 4.76
N GLY A 345 1.00 22.36 4.45
CA GLY A 345 1.11 23.81 4.65
C GLY A 345 1.85 24.59 3.56
N LYS A 346 2.37 23.93 2.52
CA LYS A 346 3.02 24.59 1.37
C LYS A 346 2.48 24.08 0.03
N SER A 347 2.47 24.93 -1.00
CA SER A 347 2.08 24.56 -2.38
C SER A 347 3.25 23.97 -3.19
N VAL A 348 4.09 23.17 -2.55
CA VAL A 348 5.33 22.64 -3.14
C VAL A 348 5.44 21.13 -2.96
N VAL A 349 6.25 20.51 -3.80
CA VAL A 349 6.61 19.10 -3.78
C VAL A 349 8.02 18.97 -3.21
N GLY A 350 8.20 18.18 -2.16
CA GLY A 350 9.52 17.88 -1.60
C GLY A 350 10.18 16.74 -2.37
N ILE A 351 11.33 17.00 -2.97
CA ILE A 351 12.13 15.99 -3.66
C ILE A 351 13.37 15.73 -2.79
N GLU A 352 13.40 14.56 -2.16
CA GLU A 352 14.45 14.11 -1.26
C GLU A 352 15.53 13.39 -2.07
N ILE A 353 16.71 13.99 -2.17
CA ILE A 353 17.85 13.47 -2.93
C ILE A 353 18.98 13.10 -1.95
N PRO A 354 19.55 11.89 -2.03
CA PRO A 354 20.71 11.51 -1.22
C PRO A 354 21.92 12.42 -1.47
N ASN A 355 22.59 12.82 -0.39
CA ASN A 355 23.84 13.57 -0.49
C ASN A 355 24.95 12.69 -1.07
N ALA A 356 25.88 13.30 -1.81
CA ALA A 356 27.07 12.61 -2.33
C ALA A 356 27.95 12.07 -1.19
N ALA A 357 28.11 12.84 -0.11
CA ALA A 357 28.72 12.42 1.14
C ALA A 357 27.64 12.37 2.24
N ARG A 358 27.32 11.17 2.71
CA ARG A 358 26.36 10.98 3.81
C ARG A 358 27.09 11.07 5.14
N GLU A 359 26.56 11.86 6.06
CA GLU A 359 27.09 11.95 7.41
C GLU A 359 26.63 10.76 8.26
N THR A 360 27.54 10.23 9.07
CA THR A 360 27.18 9.20 10.07
C THR A 360 26.56 9.87 11.28
N VAL A 361 25.37 9.42 11.68
CA VAL A 361 24.69 9.90 12.89
C VAL A 361 25.14 9.04 14.07
N PHE A 362 25.93 9.62 14.97
CA PHE A 362 26.46 8.92 16.14
C PHE A 362 25.47 8.92 17.30
N LEU A 363 25.39 7.81 18.03
CA LEU A 363 24.55 7.70 19.24
C LEU A 363 24.92 8.75 20.30
N LYS A 364 26.22 9.06 20.42
CA LYS A 364 26.72 10.08 21.35
C LYS A 364 26.01 11.41 21.15
N GLU A 365 25.83 11.85 19.91
CA GLU A 365 25.17 13.12 19.59
C GLU A 365 23.71 13.15 20.02
N ILE A 366 23.03 11.99 19.96
CA ILE A 366 21.64 11.89 20.38
C ILE A 366 21.53 11.87 21.89
N ILE A 367 22.41 11.14 22.58
CA ILE A 367 22.43 11.06 24.05
C ILE A 367 22.86 12.40 24.67
N ASP A 368 23.75 13.13 24.00
CA ASP A 368 24.22 14.45 24.45
C ASP A 368 23.20 15.58 24.20
N SER A 369 22.16 15.32 23.40
CA SER A 369 21.17 16.31 23.01
C SER A 369 20.21 16.69 24.15
N ASP A 370 19.74 17.95 24.14
CA ASP A 370 18.75 18.46 25.09
C ASP A 370 17.45 17.65 25.12
N PRO A 371 16.85 17.23 23.98
CA PRO A 371 15.65 16.38 23.99
C PRO A 371 15.85 15.08 24.76
N PHE A 372 17.03 14.48 24.69
CA PHE A 372 17.34 13.27 25.41
C PHE A 372 17.63 13.55 26.88
N ARG A 373 18.52 14.50 27.19
CA ARG A 373 18.91 14.81 28.58
C ARG A 373 17.74 15.28 29.43
N ASN A 374 16.82 16.04 28.84
CA ASN A 374 15.64 16.57 29.53
C ASN A 374 14.46 15.59 29.59
N SER A 375 14.54 14.44 28.93
CA SER A 375 13.45 13.46 28.96
C SER A 375 13.36 12.81 30.35
N ARG A 376 12.20 12.88 30.99
CA ARG A 376 11.98 12.28 32.32
C ARG A 376 11.77 10.77 32.29
N SER A 377 11.38 10.21 31.15
CA SER A 377 11.10 8.78 31.04
C SER A 377 12.39 7.96 31.02
N ARG A 378 12.40 6.87 31.81
CA ARG A 378 13.51 5.92 31.88
C ARG A 378 13.60 5.00 30.67
N VAL A 379 12.54 4.94 29.87
CA VAL A 379 12.46 4.15 28.63
C VAL A 379 12.44 5.04 27.38
N SER A 380 12.96 6.27 27.51
CA SER A 380 13.23 7.13 26.36
C SER A 380 14.47 6.66 25.61
N PHE A 381 14.37 6.61 24.29
CA PHE A 381 15.49 6.25 23.44
C PHE A 381 15.61 7.14 22.20
N GLY A 382 16.85 7.29 21.75
CA GLY A 382 17.18 8.03 20.53
C GLY A 382 17.04 7.15 19.30
N LEU A 383 16.29 7.61 18.30
CA LEU A 383 16.17 6.93 17.01
C LEU A 383 17.23 7.40 16.00
N GLY A 384 17.70 8.64 16.14
CA GLY A 384 18.66 9.26 15.23
C GLY A 384 18.35 10.74 15.05
N LYS A 385 18.60 11.26 13.85
CA LYS A 385 18.24 12.61 13.44
C LYS A 385 17.14 12.58 12.39
N ASP A 386 16.36 13.64 12.33
CA ASP A 386 15.40 13.84 11.25
C ASP A 386 16.09 14.32 9.95
N ILE A 387 15.28 14.62 8.93
CA ILE A 387 15.75 15.11 7.62
C ILE A 387 16.45 16.48 7.69
N SER A 388 16.23 17.23 8.76
CA SER A 388 16.87 18.54 9.00
C SER A 388 18.11 18.43 9.89
N GLY A 389 18.38 17.24 10.44
CA GLY A 389 19.52 16.99 11.31
C GLY A 389 19.23 17.18 12.81
N GLU A 390 17.97 17.41 13.19
CA GLU A 390 17.59 17.59 14.58
C GLU A 390 17.46 16.23 15.30
N PRO A 391 17.95 16.09 16.55
CA PRO A 391 17.84 14.85 17.31
C PRO A 391 16.39 14.40 17.54
N PHE A 392 16.09 13.16 17.16
CA PHE A 392 14.76 12.56 17.30
C PHE A 392 14.74 11.51 18.42
N VAL A 393 14.11 11.89 19.53
CA VAL A 393 13.99 11.09 20.76
C VAL A 393 12.53 10.75 21.01
N VAL A 394 12.28 9.50 21.36
CA VAL A 394 10.93 8.97 21.61
C VAL A 394 10.86 8.33 22.99
N ASP A 395 9.64 8.17 23.50
CA ASP A 395 9.36 7.58 24.81
C ASP A 395 8.51 6.33 24.65
N LEU A 396 9.08 5.16 24.97
CA LEU A 396 8.37 3.89 24.90
C LEU A 396 7.11 3.86 25.77
N ALA A 397 7.07 4.60 26.88
CA ALA A 397 5.89 4.63 27.75
C ALA A 397 4.68 5.28 27.07
N ARG A 398 4.90 6.20 26.12
CA ARG A 398 3.83 6.84 25.32
C ARG A 398 3.39 6.01 24.11
N MET A 399 4.26 5.11 23.66
CA MET A 399 3.99 4.14 22.60
C MET A 399 4.28 2.73 23.16
N PRO A 400 3.36 2.16 23.96
CA PRO A 400 3.66 1.08 24.90
C PRO A 400 4.25 -0.18 24.25
N HIS A 401 4.09 -0.33 22.93
CA HIS A 401 4.71 -1.37 22.15
C HIS A 401 5.26 -0.78 20.84
N LEU A 402 6.42 -1.27 20.41
CA LEU A 402 7.09 -0.89 19.17
C LEU A 402 7.31 -2.13 18.30
N LEU A 403 6.96 -2.05 17.01
CA LEU A 403 7.31 -3.05 16.01
C LEU A 403 8.46 -2.52 15.14
N VAL A 404 9.55 -3.28 15.05
CA VAL A 404 10.72 -2.94 14.21
C VAL A 404 10.90 -4.04 13.15
N ALA A 405 10.82 -3.66 11.87
CA ALA A 405 10.99 -4.55 10.73
C ALA A 405 11.99 -3.97 9.72
N GLY A 406 12.77 -4.83 9.06
CA GLY A 406 13.75 -4.44 8.06
C GLY A 406 14.47 -5.65 7.47
N SER A 407 14.94 -5.54 6.21
CA SER A 407 15.74 -6.56 5.54
C SER A 407 17.17 -6.64 6.11
N THR A 408 17.89 -7.72 5.82
CA THR A 408 19.30 -7.85 6.21
C THR A 408 20.12 -6.70 5.63
N GLY A 409 20.96 -6.06 6.45
CA GLY A 409 21.77 -4.90 6.05
C GLY A 409 21.05 -3.55 6.10
N SER A 410 19.74 -3.50 6.41
CA SER A 410 18.99 -2.24 6.53
C SER A 410 19.32 -1.42 7.80
N GLY A 411 20.07 -1.99 8.74
CA GLY A 411 20.41 -1.34 10.01
C GLY A 411 19.53 -1.73 11.20
N LYS A 412 18.63 -2.72 11.07
CA LYS A 412 17.73 -3.19 12.16
C LYS A 412 18.48 -3.48 13.48
N SER A 413 19.52 -4.31 13.42
CA SER A 413 20.27 -4.71 14.63
C SER A 413 21.00 -3.53 15.27
N VAL A 414 21.55 -2.62 14.46
CA VAL A 414 22.21 -1.39 14.95
C VAL A 414 21.19 -0.47 15.62
N SER A 415 20.00 -0.32 15.03
CA SER A 415 18.91 0.46 15.60
C SER A 415 18.45 -0.11 16.94
N ILE A 416 18.25 -1.43 17.05
CA ILE A 416 17.88 -2.07 18.32
C ILE A 416 18.95 -1.84 19.39
N ASN A 417 20.23 -2.01 19.05
CA ASN A 417 21.33 -1.72 19.97
C ASN A 417 21.36 -0.25 20.40
N SER A 418 21.09 0.69 19.50
CA SER A 418 20.94 2.12 19.81
C SER A 418 19.81 2.37 20.81
N MET A 419 18.67 1.69 20.66
CA MET A 419 17.54 1.79 21.59
C MET A 419 17.90 1.25 22.98
N ILE A 420 18.52 0.07 23.03
CA ILE A 420 18.96 -0.56 24.29
C ILE A 420 19.99 0.32 24.99
N CYS A 421 21.04 0.74 24.27
CA CYS A 421 22.09 1.62 24.81
C CYS A 421 21.49 2.92 25.34
N SER A 422 20.55 3.54 24.63
CA SER A 422 19.88 4.75 25.12
C SER A 422 19.26 4.55 26.50
N ILE A 423 18.59 3.42 26.72
CA ILE A 423 17.99 3.09 28.03
C ILE A 423 19.10 2.85 29.07
N LEU A 424 20.17 2.13 28.72
CA LEU A 424 21.30 1.87 29.62
C LEU A 424 22.04 3.14 30.08
N PHE A 425 22.06 4.20 29.26
CA PHE A 425 22.62 5.50 29.63
C PHE A 425 21.69 6.34 30.54
N LYS A 426 20.46 5.88 30.80
CA LYS A 426 19.44 6.67 31.53
C LYS A 426 18.80 5.95 32.71
N ALA A 427 18.77 4.62 32.71
CA ALA A 427 18.06 3.81 33.70
C ALA A 427 19.00 2.85 34.42
N THR A 428 18.79 2.72 35.74
CA THR A 428 19.45 1.71 36.56
C THR A 428 18.68 0.37 36.51
N PRO A 429 19.31 -0.76 36.90
CA PRO A 429 18.64 -2.08 36.93
C PRO A 429 17.41 -2.17 37.86
N ASN A 430 17.28 -1.24 38.81
CA ASN A 430 16.11 -1.14 39.69
C ASN A 430 14.94 -0.41 39.01
N GLU A 431 15.20 0.38 37.96
CA GLU A 431 14.20 1.16 37.25
C GLU A 431 13.70 0.47 35.99
N VAL A 432 14.60 -0.16 35.23
CA VAL A 432 14.27 -0.87 33.99
C VAL A 432 14.98 -2.21 33.95
N ARG A 433 14.25 -3.26 33.56
CA ARG A 433 14.77 -4.62 33.33
C ARG A 433 14.46 -5.06 31.92
N PHE A 434 15.36 -5.84 31.34
CA PHE A 434 15.21 -6.42 30.01
C PHE A 434 14.95 -7.92 30.10
N ILE A 435 14.12 -8.41 29.18
CA ILE A 435 14.09 -9.82 28.80
C ILE A 435 14.49 -9.82 27.33
N MET A 436 15.65 -10.39 27.03
CA MET A 436 16.17 -10.49 25.67
C MET A 436 15.93 -11.91 25.16
N ILE A 437 15.37 -11.99 23.95
CA ILE A 437 15.15 -13.24 23.21
C ILE A 437 15.83 -13.00 21.87
N ASP A 438 16.90 -13.76 21.60
CA ASP A 438 17.63 -13.73 20.33
C ASP A 438 17.34 -15.01 19.54
#